data_AF-A0A6C0IQC3-F1
#
_entry.id   AF-A0A6C0IQC3-F1
#
_cell.length_a   1.000
_cell.length_b   1.000
_cell.length_c   1.000
_cell.angle_alpha   90.00
_cell.angle_beta   90.00
_cell.angle_gamma   90.00
#
_symmetry.space_group_name_H-M   'P 1'
#
loop_
_entity.id
_entity.type
_entity.pdbx_description
1 polymer ?
#
loop_
_entity_poly.entity_id
_entity_poly.type
_entity_poly.pdbx_seq_one_letter_code
_entity_poly.pdbx_strand_id
1 'polypeptide(L)'
;MSEIIKNNIKEIEYKTIEERKSDVKNIIKELNHFGLNYSYMPIKKLYTCFKDFIDNGNFIKVNIPFPMINRRIKGKLMPNKKGDSIITLIHEQFN
;
A
#
# COMPACT_ATOMS: atom_id res chain seq x y z
N MET A 1 12.01 11.68 -42.42
CA MET A 1 11.76 12.26 -41.09
C MET A 1 10.49 11.66 -40.50
N SER A 2 10.62 10.65 -39.64
CA SER A 2 9.73 10.44 -38.46
C SER A 2 10.18 9.18 -37.71
N GLU A 3 11.48 9.07 -37.46
CA GLU A 3 12.09 7.95 -36.72
C GLU A 3 12.09 8.23 -35.19
N ILE A 4 11.19 9.11 -34.73
CA ILE A 4 11.24 9.73 -33.39
C ILE A 4 10.09 9.28 -32.47
N ILE A 5 9.08 8.53 -32.95
CA ILE A 5 7.96 8.07 -32.08
C ILE A 5 8.08 6.58 -31.72
N LYS A 6 9.28 6.01 -31.69
CA LYS A 6 9.55 4.80 -30.86
C LYS A 6 9.92 5.24 -29.44
N ASN A 7 9.07 6.08 -28.84
CA ASN A 7 9.19 6.41 -27.43
C ASN A 7 8.89 5.15 -26.62
N ASN A 8 9.94 4.41 -26.24
CA ASN A 8 10.12 3.66 -25.00
C ASN A 8 8.90 3.56 -24.05
N ILE A 9 7.79 2.95 -24.47
CA ILE A 9 6.76 2.50 -23.55
C ILE A 9 7.36 1.26 -22.90
N LYS A 10 8.12 1.45 -21.81
CA LYS A 10 8.49 0.34 -20.93
C LYS A 10 7.18 -0.33 -20.55
N GLU A 11 6.93 -1.54 -21.05
CA GLU A 11 5.79 -2.35 -20.62
C GLU A 11 5.75 -2.35 -19.10
N ILE A 12 4.64 -1.86 -18.57
CA ILE A 12 4.44 -1.81 -17.13
C ILE A 12 4.00 -3.21 -16.74
N GLU A 13 4.94 -4.01 -16.25
CA GLU A 13 4.62 -5.30 -15.66
C GLU A 13 3.84 -5.09 -14.36
N TYR A 14 2.65 -5.69 -14.31
CA TYR A 14 1.79 -5.71 -13.13
C TYR A 14 2.02 -6.96 -12.29
N LYS A 15 1.81 -6.82 -10.98
CA LYS A 15 1.91 -7.87 -9.99
C LYS A 15 0.74 -8.84 -10.12
N THR A 16 1.03 -10.13 -10.06
CA THR A 16 0.01 -11.18 -9.93
C THR A 16 -0.71 -11.06 -8.59
N ILE A 17 -1.84 -11.76 -8.45
CA ILE A 17 -2.56 -11.86 -7.17
C ILE A 17 -1.63 -12.42 -6.07
N GLU A 18 -0.77 -13.37 -6.40
CA GLU A 18 0.16 -13.99 -5.45
C GLU A 18 1.24 -13.02 -4.98
N GLU A 19 1.83 -12.26 -5.90
CA GLU A 19 2.81 -11.21 -5.56
C GLU A 19 2.16 -10.14 -4.68
N ARG A 20 0.93 -9.72 -5.00
CA ARG A 20 0.16 -8.77 -4.16
C ARG A 20 -0.14 -9.32 -2.77
N LYS A 21 -0.50 -10.60 -2.66
CA LYS A 21 -0.69 -11.29 -1.37
C LYS A 21 0.61 -11.34 -0.57
N SER A 22 1.74 -11.59 -1.22
CA SER A 22 3.07 -11.62 -0.57
C SER A 22 3.44 -10.26 0.01
N ASP A 23 3.29 -9.18 -0.78
CA ASP A 23 3.51 -7.79 -0.34
C ASP A 23 2.69 -7.46 0.92
N VAL A 24 1.38 -7.74 0.85
CA VAL A 24 0.45 -7.49 1.95
C VAL A 24 0.82 -8.32 3.18
N LYS A 25 1.21 -9.59 3.01
CA LYS A 25 1.61 -10.46 4.11
C LYS A 25 2.84 -9.93 4.85
N ASN A 26 3.82 -9.38 4.12
CA ASN A 26 4.99 -8.76 4.72
C ASN A 26 4.62 -7.53 5.55
N ILE A 27 3.73 -6.67 5.02
CA ILE A 27 3.23 -5.50 5.76
C ILE A 27 2.46 -5.93 7.01
N ILE A 28 1.58 -6.94 6.92
CA ILE A 28 0.83 -7.46 8.06
C ILE A 28 1.76 -8.01 9.14
N LYS A 29 2.84 -8.69 8.76
CA LYS A 29 3.84 -9.21 9.70
C LYS A 29 4.48 -8.07 10.52
N GLU A 30 4.86 -6.98 9.86
CA GLU A 30 5.40 -5.80 10.52
C GLU A 30 4.35 -5.14 11.44
N LEU A 31 3.10 -4.97 10.97
CA LEU A 31 2.02 -4.43 11.80
C LEU A 31 1.81 -5.25 13.08
N ASN A 32 1.80 -6.58 12.97
CA ASN A 32 1.68 -7.48 14.12
C ASN A 32 2.88 -7.38 15.06
N HIS A 33 4.10 -7.20 14.53
CA HIS A 33 5.30 -6.98 15.34
C HIS A 33 5.19 -5.70 16.20
N PHE A 34 4.59 -4.64 15.66
CA PHE A 34 4.28 -3.41 16.40
C PHE A 34 3.03 -3.49 17.29
N GLY A 35 2.39 -4.67 17.41
CA GLY A 35 1.15 -4.84 18.17
C GLY A 35 -0.07 -4.16 17.56
N LEU A 36 0.00 -3.74 16.29
CA LEU A 36 -1.08 -3.09 15.56
C LEU A 36 -2.00 -4.14 14.96
N ASN A 37 -3.04 -4.48 15.72
CA ASN A 37 -3.99 -5.53 15.37
C ASN A 37 -5.36 -4.96 14.93
N TYR A 38 -6.27 -5.87 14.58
CA TYR A 38 -7.63 -5.55 14.15
C TYR A 38 -8.50 -4.86 15.20
N SER A 39 -8.10 -4.76 16.47
CA SER A 39 -8.87 -4.02 17.49
C SER A 39 -8.95 -2.53 17.18
N TYR A 40 -7.97 -1.98 16.46
CA TYR A 40 -7.95 -0.58 16.06
C TYR A 40 -8.76 -0.36 14.77
N MET A 41 -9.74 0.55 14.82
CA MET A 41 -10.53 0.93 13.63
C MET A 41 -9.67 1.40 12.44
N PRO A 42 -8.59 2.19 12.63
CA PRO A 42 -7.67 2.56 11.54
C PRO A 42 -7.00 1.35 10.87
N ILE A 43 -6.68 0.32 11.65
CA ILE A 43 -6.09 -0.93 11.12
C ILE A 43 -7.13 -1.72 10.34
N LYS A 44 -8.39 -1.82 10.81
CA LYS A 44 -9.48 -2.44 10.01
C LYS A 44 -9.65 -1.78 8.65
N LYS A 45 -9.57 -0.44 8.59
CA LYS A 45 -9.62 0.32 7.32
C LYS A 45 -8.43 -0.04 6.43
N LEU A 46 -7.23 -0.16 7.00
CA LEU A 46 -6.04 -0.58 6.25
C LEU A 46 -6.20 -1.98 5.64
N TYR A 47 -6.77 -2.93 6.37
CA TYR A 47 -7.06 -4.27 5.83
C TYR A 47 -8.08 -4.26 4.69
N THR A 48 -9.01 -3.32 4.70
CA THR A 48 -9.95 -3.14 3.58
C THR A 48 -9.19 -2.70 2.33
N CYS A 49 -8.24 -1.76 2.47
CA CYS A 49 -7.34 -1.39 1.38
C CYS A 49 -6.50 -2.57 0.88
N PHE A 50 -6.00 -3.43 1.76
CA PHE A 50 -5.24 -4.63 1.35
C PHE A 50 -6.09 -5.60 0.53
N LYS A 51 -7.32 -5.86 0.97
CA LYS A 51 -8.25 -6.72 0.22
C LYS A 51 -8.50 -6.15 -1.18
N ASP A 52 -8.81 -4.87 -1.25
CA ASP A 52 -9.09 -4.17 -2.51
C ASP A 52 -7.87 -4.18 -3.45
N PHE A 53 -6.66 -4.06 -2.90
CA PHE A 53 -5.41 -4.21 -3.65
C PHE A 53 -5.23 -5.63 -4.20
N ILE A 54 -5.46 -6.65 -3.39
CA ILE A 54 -5.28 -8.07 -3.77
C ILE A 54 -6.34 -8.50 -4.81
N ASP A 55 -7.55 -8.01 -4.70
CA ASP A 55 -8.65 -8.39 -5.60
C ASP A 55 -8.53 -7.62 -6.92
N ASN A 56 -8.47 -6.28 -6.85
CA ASN A 56 -8.60 -5.42 -8.03
C ASN A 56 -7.26 -5.03 -8.67
N GLY A 57 -6.16 -5.05 -7.92
CA GLY A 57 -4.83 -4.73 -8.46
C GLY A 57 -4.66 -3.25 -8.77
N ASN A 58 -5.46 -2.41 -8.13
CA ASN A 58 -5.42 -0.97 -8.31
C ASN A 58 -4.29 -0.35 -7.49
N PHE A 59 -3.81 0.81 -7.94
CA PHE A 59 -2.95 1.64 -7.10
C PHE A 59 -3.78 2.21 -5.95
N ILE A 60 -3.35 1.94 -4.71
CA ILE A 60 -4.04 2.44 -3.52
C ILE A 60 -3.10 3.34 -2.73
N LYS A 61 -3.49 4.61 -2.59
CA LYS A 61 -2.84 5.55 -1.69
C LYS A 61 -3.48 5.45 -0.31
N VAL A 62 -2.70 4.97 0.66
CA VAL A 62 -3.15 4.84 2.04
C VAL A 62 -2.93 6.17 2.76
N ASN A 63 -3.99 6.69 3.38
CA ASN A 63 -3.97 7.90 4.18
C ASN A 63 -5.05 7.81 5.27
N ILE A 64 -4.76 7.12 6.36
CA ILE A 64 -5.73 6.82 7.41
C ILE A 64 -5.28 7.50 8.71
N PRO A 65 -6.09 8.41 9.28
CA PRO A 65 -5.77 9.01 10.57
C PRO A 65 -5.81 7.94 11.68
N PHE A 66 -4.87 8.01 12.61
CA PHE A 66 -4.80 7.15 13.78
C PHE A 66 -4.63 7.99 15.06
N PRO A 67 -5.69 8.72 15.46
CA PRO A 67 -5.61 9.70 16.56
C PRO A 67 -5.23 9.08 17.91
N MET A 68 -5.62 7.82 18.14
CA MET A 68 -5.40 7.11 19.41
C MET A 68 -3.91 7.00 19.80
N ILE A 69 -3.00 7.11 18.83
CA ILE A 69 -1.55 7.06 19.06
C ILE A 69 -0.84 8.32 18.54
N ASN A 70 -1.58 9.39 18.21
CA ASN A 70 -1.05 10.60 17.57
C ASN A 70 -0.23 10.29 16.32
N ARG A 71 -0.75 9.41 15.46
CA ARG A 71 -0.11 9.07 14.20
C ARG A 71 -1.10 9.02 13.05
N ARG A 72 -0.56 8.94 11.84
CA ARG A 72 -1.28 8.66 10.60
C ARG A 72 -0.60 7.51 9.88
N ILE A 73 -1.41 6.57 9.42
CA ILE A 73 -0.97 5.53 8.51
C ILE A 73 -0.93 6.16 7.12
N LYS A 74 0.27 6.37 6.58
CA LYS A 74 0.46 6.81 5.20
C LYS A 74 1.18 5.74 4.41
N GLY A 75 0.92 5.68 3.11
CA GLY A 75 1.62 4.73 2.27
C GLY A 75 1.01 4.60 0.89
N LYS A 76 1.53 3.64 0.14
CA LYS A 76 1.07 3.31 -1.21
C LYS A 76 1.21 1.82 -1.45
N LEU A 77 0.20 1.23 -2.06
CA LEU A 77 0.23 -0.13 -2.57
C LEU A 77 0.38 -0.02 -4.09
N MET A 78 1.52 -0.48 -4.58
CA MET A 78 1.89 -0.31 -5.97
C MET A 78 1.65 -1.63 -6.72
N PRO A 79 0.76 -1.64 -7.73
CA PRO A 79 0.44 -2.85 -8.46
C PRO A 79 1.46 -3.17 -9.55
N ASN A 80 2.36 -2.24 -9.88
CA ASN A 80 3.46 -2.50 -10.80
C ASN A 80 4.61 -3.21 -10.08
N LYS A 81 5.32 -4.11 -10.78
CA LYS A 81 6.45 -4.83 -10.19
C LYS A 81 7.64 -3.94 -9.84
N LYS A 82 7.79 -2.81 -10.54
CA LYS A 82 8.83 -1.82 -10.26
C LYS A 82 8.57 -0.96 -9.03
N GLY A 83 7.33 -0.94 -8.53
CA GLY A 83 6.94 -0.11 -7.41
C GLY A 83 6.84 -0.89 -6.12
N ASP A 84 7.46 -0.35 -5.07
CA ASP A 84 7.36 -0.93 -3.74
C ASP A 84 6.05 -0.54 -3.06
N SER A 85 5.43 -1.53 -2.42
CA SER A 85 4.29 -1.35 -1.54
C SER A 85 4.80 -0.99 -0.14
N ILE A 86 4.61 0.25 0.29
CA ILE A 86 5.14 0.76 1.56
C ILE A 86 4.03 1.34 2.43
N ILE A 87 4.07 1.06 3.73
CA ILE A 87 3.23 1.65 4.76
C ILE A 87 4.13 2.23 5.85
N THR A 88 3.84 3.45 6.28
CA THR A 88 4.58 4.16 7.32
C THR A 88 3.63 4.80 8.33
N LEU A 89 4.11 4.96 9.56
CA LEU A 89 3.39 5.58 10.65
C LEU A 89 4.04 6.92 10.98
N ILE A 90 3.41 7.99 10.53
CA ILE A 90 3.93 9.35 10.70
C ILE A 90 3.29 9.96 11.94
N HIS A 91 4.08 10.61 12.79
CA HIS A 91 3.52 11.38 13.90
C HIS A 91 2.65 12.53 13.37
N GLU A 92 1.46 12.68 13.94
CA GLU A 92 0.53 13.75 13.61
C GLU A 92 -0.12 14.22 14.92
N GLN A 93 -0.06 15.53 15.16
CA GLN A 93 -0.78 16.17 16.24
C GLN A 93 -2.20 16.44 15.77
N PHE A 94 -3.16 15.74 16.35
CA PHE A 94 -4.58 16.01 16.15
C PHE A 94 -4.98 17.05 17.19
N ASN A 95 -4.92 18.33 16.80
CA ASN A 95 -5.41 19.46 17.59
C ASN A 95 -6.93 19.59 17.47
#